data_AF-A0A1W9SPV3-F1
#
_entry.id   AF-A0A1W9SPV3-F1
#
_cell.length_a   1.000
_cell.length_b   1.000
_cell.length_c   1.000
_cell.angle_alpha   90.00
_cell.angle_beta   90.00
_cell.angle_gamma   90.00
#
_symmetry.space_group_name_H-M   'P 1'
#
loop_
_entity.id
_entity.type
_entity.pdbx_description
1 polymer ?
#
loop_
_entity_poly.entity_id
_entity_poly.type
_entity_poly.pdbx_seq_one_letter_code
_entity_poly.pdbx_strand_id
1 'polypeptide(L)' 'MECVICKTGTTKQGKVTVTVDIKGTVVVIRNVPAKVCSNCGNYYLSSEISKLIVKKVQQAVKKGVEIEIMQLNAA' A
#
# COMPACT_ATOMS: atom_id res chain seq x y z
N MET A 1 3.26 5.31 17.04
CA MET A 1 2.41 6.52 17.12
C MET A 1 1.00 6.08 17.46
N GLU A 2 0.21 6.92 18.13
CA GLU A 2 -1.23 6.70 18.23
C GLU A 2 -1.86 6.73 16.84
N CYS A 3 -2.84 5.86 16.62
CA CYS A 3 -3.55 5.80 15.35
C CYS A 3 -4.59 6.92 15.29
N VAL A 4 -4.42 7.88 14.38
CA VAL A 4 -5.35 9.00 14.21
C VAL A 4 -6.73 8.59 13.69
N ILE A 5 -6.87 7.37 13.16
CA ILE A 5 -8.12 6.85 12.60
C ILE A 5 -9.04 6.31 13.70
N CYS A 6 -8.56 5.37 14.52
CA CYS A 6 -9.38 4.82 15.60
C CYS A 6 -9.19 5.52 16.95
N LYS A 7 -8.12 6.30 17.13
CA LYS A 7 -7.76 7.01 18.38
C LYS A 7 -7.58 6.12 19.63
N THR A 8 -7.57 4.81 19.45
CA THR A 8 -7.42 3.83 20.55
C THR A 8 -6.14 3.01 20.40
N GLY A 9 -5.77 2.65 19.17
CA GLY A 9 -4.64 1.76 18.91
C GLY A 9 -3.32 2.49 18.72
N THR A 10 -2.22 1.75 18.85
CA THR A 10 -0.89 2.21 18.47
C THR A 10 -0.44 1.52 17.18
N THR A 11 0.38 2.22 16.39
CA THR A 11 0.94 1.66 15.15
C THR A 11 2.32 1.06 15.37
N LYS A 12 2.58 -0.07 14.70
CA LYS A 12 3.86 -0.79 14.70
C LYS A 12 4.33 -1.02 13.28
N GLN A 13 5.65 -1.20 13.08
CA GLN A 13 6.16 -1.58 11.76
C GLN A 13 5.61 -2.95 11.36
N GLY A 14 5.25 -3.10 10.09
CA GLY A 14 4.73 -4.33 9.51
C GLY A 14 4.71 -4.26 7.99
N LYS A 15 4.09 -5.27 7.39
CA LYS A 15 3.86 -5.34 5.94
C LYS A 15 2.37 -5.46 5.66
N VAL A 16 1.92 -4.83 4.58
CA VAL A 16 0.52 -4.88 4.12
C VAL A 16 0.44 -5.22 2.65
N THR A 17 -0.77 -5.53 2.20
CA THR A 17 -1.11 -5.56 0.78
C THR A 17 -1.84 -4.27 0.46
N VAL A 18 -1.35 -3.53 -0.54
CA VAL A 18 -2.00 -2.33 -1.07
C VAL A 18 -2.71 -2.71 -2.36
N THR A 19 -4.01 -2.44 -2.43
CA THR A 19 -4.82 -2.64 -3.63
C THR A 19 -5.22 -1.27 -4.16
N VAL A 20 -4.97 -1.03 -5.45
CA VAL A 20 -5.37 0.21 -6.12
C VAL A 20 -6.22 -0.16 -7.31
N ASP A 21 -7.45 0.35 -7.34
CA ASP A 21 -8.34 0.26 -8.49
C ASP A 21 -8.43 1.63 -9.15
N ILE A 22 -7.93 1.73 -10.38
CA ILE A 22 -7.88 3.01 -11.11
C ILE A 22 -7.90 2.78 -12.62
N LYS A 23 -8.72 3.57 -13.33
CA LYS A 23 -8.80 3.57 -14.82
C LYS A 23 -9.03 2.19 -15.45
N GLY A 24 -9.79 1.32 -14.78
CA GLY A 24 -10.06 -0.05 -15.26
C GLY A 24 -8.90 -1.03 -15.05
N THR A 25 -7.90 -0.65 -14.24
CA THR A 25 -6.80 -1.51 -13.83
C THR A 25 -6.81 -1.68 -12.32
N VAL A 26 -6.83 -2.94 -11.85
CA VAL A 26 -6.65 -3.31 -10.45
C VAL A 26 -5.20 -3.75 -10.23
N VAL A 27 -4.48 -3.06 -9.35
CA VAL A 27 -3.10 -3.37 -8.99
C VAL A 27 -3.03 -3.81 -7.54
N VAL A 28 -2.57 -5.04 -7.31
CA VAL A 28 -2.36 -5.61 -5.97
C VAL A 28 -0.86 -5.68 -5.69
N ILE A 29 -0.39 -4.91 -4.72
CA ILE A 29 1.01 -4.83 -4.33
C ILE A 29 1.17 -5.45 -2.94
N ARG A 30 1.81 -6.61 -2.86
CA ARG A 30 2.06 -7.35 -1.62
C ARG A 30 3.37 -6.92 -0.95
N ASN A 31 3.51 -7.24 0.33
CA ASN A 31 4.72 -7.04 1.12
C ASN A 31 5.17 -5.57 1.23
N VAL A 32 4.22 -4.64 1.21
CA VAL A 32 4.48 -3.21 1.32
C VAL A 32 4.81 -2.84 2.78
N PRO A 33 6.00 -2.30 3.08
CA PRO A 33 6.34 -1.82 4.41
C PRO A 33 5.41 -0.67 4.84
N ALA A 34 4.86 -0.76 6.04
CA ALA A 34 3.95 0.24 6.59
C ALA A 34 4.01 0.28 8.12
N LYS A 35 3.46 1.34 8.71
CA LYS A 35 3.08 1.33 10.13
C LYS A 35 1.62 0.91 10.23
N VAL A 36 1.33 -0.22 10.87
CA VAL A 36 -0.01 -0.81 10.97
C VAL A 36 -0.53 -0.66 12.40
N CYS A 37 -1.76 -0.16 12.54
CA CYS A 37 -2.46 -0.09 13.81
C CYS A 37 -2.77 -1.49 14.34
N SER A 38 -2.35 -1.79 15.57
CA SER A 38 -2.58 -3.09 16.20
C SER A 38 -4.04 -3.33 16.60
N ASN A 39 -4.90 -2.31 16.52
CA ASN A 39 -6.32 -2.40 16.87
C ASN A 39 -7.21 -2.49 15.63
N CYS A 40 -7.18 -1.48 14.75
CA CYS A 40 -8.11 -1.38 13.61
C CYS A 40 -7.50 -1.79 12.27
N GLY A 41 -6.22 -2.15 12.22
CA GLY A 41 -5.55 -2.54 10.97
C GLY A 41 -5.24 -1.40 10.00
N ASN A 42 -5.66 -0.15 10.28
CA ASN A 42 -5.29 0.99 9.44
C ASN A 42 -3.77 1.10 9.32
N TYR A 43 -3.27 1.30 8.11
CA TYR A 43 -1.85 1.41 7.84
C TYR A 43 -1.45 2.80 7.32
N TYR A 44 -0.20 3.17 7.59
CA TYR A 44 0.42 4.41 7.14
C TYR A 44 1.66 4.08 6.33
N LEU A 45 1.73 4.65 5.13
CA LEU A 45 2.86 4.50 4.22
C LEU A 45 3.79 5.71 4.36
N SER A 46 5.10 5.49 4.18
CA SER A 46 6.03 6.61 4.06
C SER A 46 5.85 7.32 2.71
N SER A 47 6.40 8.52 2.59
CA SER A 47 6.39 9.28 1.32
C SER A 47 7.11 8.51 0.21
N GLU A 48 8.23 7.87 0.55
CA GLU A 48 9.06 7.08 -0.36
C GLU A 48 8.29 5.86 -0.89
N ILE A 49 7.67 5.09 0.00
CA ILE A 49 6.86 3.92 -0.37
C ILE A 49 5.65 4.33 -1.21
N SER A 50 4.99 5.44 -0.85
CA SER A 50 3.83 5.95 -1.59
C SER A 50 4.21 6.34 -3.02
N LYS A 51 5.33 7.04 -3.21
CA LYS A 51 5.86 7.39 -4.55
C LYS A 51 6.17 6.15 -5.38
N LEU A 52 6.75 5.12 -4.77
CA LEU A 52 7.06 3.87 -5.45
C LEU A 52 5.79 3.14 -5.91
N ILE A 53 4.76 3.07 -5.06
CA ILE A 53 3.45 2.50 -5.40
C ILE A 53 2.82 3.24 -6.57
N VAL A 54 2.79 4.58 -6.52
CA VAL A 54 2.24 5.39 -7.62
C VAL A 54 2.97 5.10 -8.93
N LYS A 55 4.30 4.99 -8.92
CA LYS A 55 5.09 4.64 -10.11
C LYS A 55 4.70 3.26 -10.67
N LYS A 56 4.53 2.26 -9.80
CA LYS A 56 4.13 0.88 -10.20
C LYS A 56 2.71 0.85 -10.77
N VAL A 57 1.76 1.53 -10.12
CA VAL A 57 0.38 1.63 -10.60
C VAL A 57 0.32 2.32 -11.96
N GLN A 58 1.04 3.43 -12.14
CA GLN A 58 1.11 4.13 -13.43
C GLN A 58 1.71 3.24 -14.53
N GLN A 59 2.69 2.39 -14.20
CA GLN A 59 3.23 1.42 -15.15
C GLN A 59 2.18 0.37 -15.54
N ALA A 60 1.41 -0.17 -14.59
CA ALA A 60 0.34 -1.12 -14.87
C ALA A 60 -0.74 -0.52 -15.78
N VAL A 61 -1.23 0.69 -15.44
CA VAL A 61 -2.20 1.42 -16.28
C VAL A 61 -1.68 1.62 -17.70
N LYS A 62 -0.38 1.98 -17.86
CA LYS A 62 0.23 2.15 -19.20
C LYS A 62 0.34 0.85 -20.00
N LYS A 63 0.43 -0.31 -19.34
CA LYS A 63 0.42 -1.62 -20.02
C LYS A 63 -0.98 -2.00 -20.52
N GLY A 64 -2.04 -1.34 -20.04
CA GLY A 64 -3.43 -1.66 -20.38
C GLY A 64 -3.92 -2.98 -19.79
N VAL A 65 -3.31 -3.44 -18.68
CA VAL A 65 -3.73 -4.66 -17.99
C VAL A 65 -4.97 -4.40 -17.14
N GLU A 66 -5.86 -5.39 -17.06
CA GLU A 66 -7.05 -5.32 -16.19
C GLU A 66 -6.68 -5.60 -14.73
N ILE A 67 -5.82 -6.59 -14.48
CA ILE A 67 -5.35 -6.97 -13.14
C ILE A 67 -3.84 -7.23 -13.16
N GLU A 68 -3.09 -6.63 -12.24
CA GLU A 68 -1.67 -6.92 -12.03
C GLU A 68 -1.37 -7.16 -10.54
N ILE A 69 -0.71 -8.27 -10.22
CA ILE A 69 -0.30 -8.63 -8.85
C ILE A 69 1.23 -8.67 -8.79
N MET A 70 1.82 -7.95 -7.84
CA MET A 70 3.27 -7.88 -7.66
C MET A 70 3.68 -7.80 -6.20
N GLN A 71 4.95 -8.11 -5.91
CA GLN A 71 5.55 -7.83 -4.60
C GLN A 71 6.32 -6.52 -4.64
N LEU A 72 6.26 -5.74 -3.55
CA LEU A 72 7.10 -4.57 -3.40
C LEU A 72 8.50 -5.01 -2.95
N ASN A 73 9.39 -5.19 -3.92
CA ASN A 73 10.81 -5.38 -3.67
C ASN A 73 11.42 -4.02 -3.30
N ALA A 74 11.19 -3.57 -2.07
CA ALA A 74 12.00 -2.52 -1.47
C ALA A 74 13.27 -3.20 -0.94
N ALA A 75 14.38 -3.00 -1.65
CA ALA A 75 15.70 -3.42 -1.20
C ALA A 75 16.09 -2.68 0.10
#